data_AF-A0A359LP18-F1
#
_entry.id   AF-A0A359LP18-F1
#
_cell.length_a   1.000
_cell.length_b   1.000
_cell.length_c   1.000
_cell.angle_alpha   90.00
_cell.angle_beta   90.00
_cell.angle_gamma   90.00
#
_symmetry.space_group_name_H-M   'P 1'
#
loop_
_entity.id
_entity.type
_entity.pdbx_description
1 polymer ?
#
loop_
_entity_poly.entity_id
_entity_poly.type
_entity_poly.pdbx_seq_one_letter_code
_entity_poly.pdbx_strand_id
1 'polypeptide(L)'
;MSGDLEKDLRAALRREEPPDGFAERVLARTSAPRRTNGRALPWWSFAAAAAAACLTLTVGISEYREQRQERARGEAAKQELLEAMRITGSKLRVAQERVRRFHAQ
;
A
#
# COMPACT_ATOMS: atom_id res chain seq x y z
N MET A 1 2.73 -3.85 12.47
CA MET A 1 1.74 -4.10 11.40
C MET A 1 2.30 -4.89 10.22
N SER A 2 3.63 -4.98 9.99
CA SER A 2 4.18 -5.79 8.89
C SER A 2 4.09 -7.31 9.09
N GLY A 3 4.04 -7.79 10.34
CA GLY A 3 4.02 -9.23 10.63
C GLY A 3 2.70 -9.95 10.38
N ASP A 4 1.59 -9.22 10.21
CA ASP A 4 0.28 -9.83 9.93
C ASP A 4 0.15 -10.17 8.44
N LEU A 5 0.66 -9.30 7.55
CA LEU A 5 0.73 -9.58 6.12
C LEU A 5 1.57 -10.82 5.79
N GLU A 6 2.71 -10.98 6.46
CA GLU A 6 3.59 -12.14 6.23
C GLU A 6 2.93 -13.46 6.65
N LYS A 7 2.14 -13.43 7.73
CA LYS A 7 1.34 -14.59 8.17
C LYS A 7 0.23 -14.92 7.18
N ASP A 8 -0.50 -13.91 6.70
CA ASP A 8 -1.60 -14.10 5.75
C ASP A 8 -1.08 -14.64 4.42
N LEU A 9 0.05 -14.12 3.94
CA LEU A 9 0.67 -14.59 2.70
C LEU A 9 1.14 -16.05 2.83
N ARG A 10 1.73 -16.40 3.98
CA ARG A 10 2.17 -17.77 4.26
C ARG A 10 1.00 -18.74 4.37
N ALA A 11 -0.13 -18.31 4.93
CA ALA A 11 -1.36 -19.09 4.98
C ALA A 11 -1.96 -19.28 3.59
N ALA A 12 -2.02 -18.22 2.78
CA ALA A 12 -2.56 -18.24 1.43
C ALA A 12 -1.72 -19.06 0.43
N LEU A 13 -0.40 -19.09 0.60
CA LEU A 13 0.51 -19.89 -0.24
C LEU A 13 0.79 -21.29 0.32
N ARG A 14 0.03 -21.72 1.34
CA ARG A 14 0.17 -23.08 1.85
C ARG A 14 -0.18 -24.06 0.73
N ARG A 15 0.69 -25.04 0.53
CA ARG A 15 0.48 -26.09 -0.47
C ARG A 15 -0.78 -26.88 -0.12
N GLU A 16 -1.70 -26.98 -1.06
CA GLU A 16 -2.92 -27.77 -0.98
C GLU A 16 -2.88 -28.80 -2.10
N GLU A 17 -3.21 -30.06 -1.77
CA GLU A 17 -3.23 -31.11 -2.77
C GLU A 17 -4.42 -30.91 -3.71
N PRO A 18 -4.17 -30.90 -5.03
CA PRO A 18 -5.26 -30.76 -5.98
C PRO A 18 -6.15 -32.01 -5.93
N PRO A 19 -7.46 -31.86 -6.17
CA PRO A 19 -8.39 -32.99 -6.20
C PRO A 19 -8.05 -33.95 -7.35
N ASP A 20 -8.36 -35.23 -7.15
CA ASP A 20 -8.11 -36.29 -8.14
C ASP A 20 -8.59 -35.91 -9.54
N GLY A 21 -7.78 -36.23 -10.55
CA GLY A 21 -8.06 -35.91 -11.96
C GLY A 21 -7.83 -34.45 -12.35
N PHE A 22 -7.28 -33.60 -11.48
CA PHE A 22 -7.05 -32.18 -11.78
C PHE A 22 -6.10 -31.98 -12.96
N ALA A 23 -4.99 -32.70 -12.98
CA ALA A 23 -3.98 -32.59 -14.04
C ALA A 23 -4.59 -32.97 -15.39
N GLU A 24 -5.35 -34.06 -15.44
CA GLU A 24 -6.04 -34.58 -16.62
C GLU A 24 -7.09 -33.58 -17.12
N ARG A 25 -7.88 -32.98 -16.20
CA ARG A 25 -8.86 -31.95 -16.56
C ARG A 25 -8.22 -30.69 -17.12
N VAL A 26 -7.10 -30.26 -16.54
CA VAL A 26 -6.34 -29.08 -17.01
C VAL A 26 -5.77 -29.37 -18.39
N LEU A 27 -5.07 -30.49 -18.56
CA LEU A 27 -4.48 -30.90 -19.83
C LEU A 27 -5.55 -31.07 -20.93
N ALA A 28 -6.67 -31.72 -20.62
CA ALA A 28 -7.79 -31.85 -21.54
C ALA A 28 -8.36 -30.49 -21.97
N ARG A 29 -8.41 -29.51 -21.05
CA ARG A 29 -8.91 -28.17 -21.34
C ARG A 29 -7.93 -27.30 -22.13
N THR A 30 -6.62 -27.48 -21.93
CA THR A 30 -5.60 -26.77 -22.71
C THR A 30 -5.39 -27.37 -24.10
N SER A 31 -5.58 -28.69 -24.25
CA SER A 31 -5.42 -29.39 -25.53
C SER A 31 -6.69 -29.41 -26.39
N ALA A 32 -7.86 -29.11 -25.81
CA ALA A 32 -9.09 -29.01 -26.59
C ALA A 32 -9.01 -27.80 -27.55
N PRO A 33 -9.31 -27.98 -28.85
CA PRO A 33 -9.45 -26.86 -29.76
C PRO A 33 -10.51 -25.92 -29.20
N ARG A 34 -10.15 -24.65 -29.07
CA ARG A 34 -10.96 -23.59 -28.45
C ARG A 34 -12.28 -23.49 -29.21
N ARG A 35 -13.30 -24.24 -28.78
CA ARG A 35 -14.66 -24.12 -29.31
C ARG A 35 -15.13 -22.75 -28.90
N THR A 36 -15.04 -21.80 -29.83
CA THR A 36 -15.64 -20.49 -29.71
C THR A 36 -17.16 -20.67 -29.78
N ASN A 37 -17.76 -21.25 -28.75
CA ASN A 37 -19.20 -21.14 -28.47
C ASN A 37 -19.52 -19.76 -27.86
N GLY A 38 -18.56 -18.84 -27.85
CA GLY A 38 -18.76 -17.45 -27.50
C GLY A 38 -19.33 -16.72 -28.69
N ARG A 39 -20.57 -16.25 -28.54
CA ARG A 39 -21.14 -15.13 -29.30
C ARG A 39 -20.03 -14.11 -29.56
N ALA A 40 -19.58 -14.01 -30.81
CA ALA A 40 -18.43 -13.20 -31.18
C ALA A 40 -18.70 -11.78 -30.68
N LEU A 41 -18.01 -11.36 -29.61
CA LEU A 41 -18.08 -9.98 -29.19
C LEU A 41 -17.44 -9.15 -30.30
N PRO A 42 -18.13 -8.10 -30.78
CA PRO A 42 -17.61 -7.27 -31.84
C PRO A 42 -16.24 -6.73 -31.40
N TRP A 43 -15.29 -6.72 -32.32
CA TRP A 43 -13.93 -6.18 -32.15
C TRP A 43 -13.86 -4.82 -31.43
N TRP A 44 -14.93 -4.01 -31.47
CA TRP A 44 -15.08 -2.76 -30.73
C TRP A 44 -15.19 -2.93 -29.21
N SER A 45 -15.60 -4.09 -28.70
CA SER A 45 -15.62 -4.40 -27.26
C SER A 45 -14.21 -4.48 -26.68
N PHE A 46 -13.22 -4.91 -27.47
CA PHE A 46 -11.82 -4.88 -27.05
C PHE A 46 -11.28 -3.44 -26.97
N ALA A 47 -11.69 -2.56 -27.89
CA ALA A 47 -11.36 -1.14 -27.83
C ALA A 47 -11.97 -0.45 -26.59
N ALA A 48 -13.22 -0.78 -26.25
CA ALA A 48 -13.87 -0.28 -25.04
C ALA A 48 -13.20 -0.77 -23.75
N ALA A 49 -12.79 -2.05 -23.70
CA ALA A 49 -12.07 -2.60 -22.56
C ALA A 49 -10.67 -1.97 -22.38
N ALA A 50 -9.95 -1.74 -23.48
CA ALA A 50 -8.65 -1.06 -23.46
C ALA A 50 -8.78 0.40 -22.98
N ALA A 51 -9.81 1.13 -23.45
CA ALA A 51 -10.07 2.50 -23.00
C ALA A 51 -10.41 2.57 -21.49
N ALA A 52 -11.21 1.62 -20.99
CA ALA A 52 -11.54 1.53 -19.57
C ALA A 52 -10.29 1.23 -18.71
N ALA A 53 -9.42 0.32 -19.15
CA ALA A 53 -8.16 0.03 -18.46
C ALA A 53 -7.25 1.26 -18.38
N CYS A 54 -7.09 2.01 -19.49
CA CYS A 54 -6.32 3.25 -19.50
C CYS A 54 -6.86 4.29 -18.52
N LEU A 55 -8.20 4.47 -18.45
CA LEU A 55 -8.83 5.40 -17.51
C LEU A 55 -8.54 5.02 -16.05
N THR A 56 -8.68 3.73 -15.69
CA THR A 56 -8.39 3.28 -14.33
C THR A 56 -6.93 3.47 -13.91
N LEU A 57 -5.98 3.29 -14.84
CA LEU A 57 -4.56 3.56 -14.57
C LEU A 57 -4.30 5.06 -14.34
N THR A 58 -4.94 5.94 -15.11
CA THR A 58 -4.77 7.39 -14.92
C THR A 58 -5.34 7.90 -13.59
N VAL A 59 -6.48 7.37 -13.15
CA VAL A 59 -7.10 7.74 -11.86
C VAL A 59 -6.35 7.13 -10.68
N GLY A 60 -5.83 5.90 -10.81
CA GLY A 60 -5.00 5.28 -9.78
C GLY A 60 -3.67 6.00 -9.54
N ILE A 61 -3.11 6.65 -10.57
CA ILE A 61 -1.85 7.40 -10.46
C ILE A 61 -2.05 8.76 -9.76
N SER A 62 -3.22 9.39 -9.86
CA SER A 62 -3.47 10.69 -9.21
C SER A 62 -3.53 10.59 -7.70
N GLU A 63 -4.22 9.57 -7.15
CA GLU A 63 -4.31 9.41 -5.69
C GLU A 63 -2.96 9.04 -5.04
N TYR A 64 -2.10 8.33 -5.77
CA TYR A 64 -0.78 7.95 -5.26
C TYR A 64 0.19 9.16 -5.14
N ARG A 65 -0.06 10.25 -5.88
CA ARG A 65 0.79 11.45 -5.82
C ARG A 65 0.46 12.35 -4.63
N GLU A 66 -0.79 12.45 -4.21
CA GLU A 66 -1.17 13.26 -3.04
C GLU A 66 -0.57 12.71 -1.75
N GLN A 67 -0.63 11.40 -1.56
CA GLN A 67 -0.14 10.75 -0.34
C GLN A 67 1.39 10.87 -0.15
N ARG A 68 2.16 11.05 -1.24
CA ARG A 68 3.61 11.31 -1.19
C ARG A 68 3.93 12.77 -0.88
N GLN A 69 3.14 13.72 -1.38
CA GLN A 69 3.37 15.14 -1.13
C GLN A 69 3.00 15.54 0.30
N GLU A 70 1.94 14.97 0.87
CA GLU A 70 1.58 15.19 2.26
C GLU A 70 2.67 14.71 3.22
N ARG A 71 3.29 13.56 2.93
CA ARG A 71 4.41 13.04 3.72
C ARG A 71 5.62 13.97 3.65
N ALA A 72 5.98 14.46 2.46
CA ALA A 72 7.12 15.37 2.30
C ALA A 72 6.92 16.70 3.04
N ARG A 73 5.72 17.28 2.99
CA ARG A 73 5.39 18.51 3.75
C ARG A 73 5.33 18.26 5.26
N GLY A 74 4.78 17.12 5.68
CA GLY A 74 4.73 16.72 7.08
C GLY A 74 6.12 16.46 7.68
N GLU A 75 7.06 15.92 6.91
CA GLU A 75 8.43 15.67 7.35
C GLU A 75 9.20 16.97 7.63
N ALA A 76 9.07 17.98 6.76
CA ALA A 76 9.72 19.28 6.96
C ALA A 76 9.17 20.00 8.21
N ALA A 77 7.84 20.07 8.36
CA ALA A 77 7.20 20.68 9.54
C ALA A 77 7.58 19.97 10.85
N LYS A 78 7.77 18.64 10.79
CA LYS A 78 8.18 17.85 11.95
C LYS A 78 9.62 18.17 12.40
N GLN A 79 10.53 18.41 11.46
CA GLN A 79 11.92 18.79 11.80
C GLN A 79 11.98 20.13 12.51
N GLU A 80 11.28 21.15 12.00
CA GLU A 80 11.22 22.48 12.60
C GLU A 80 10.60 22.44 14.01
N LEU A 81 9.52 21.67 14.19
CA LEU A 81 8.89 21.48 15.49
C LEU A 81 9.82 20.79 16.51
N LEU A 82 10.58 19.78 16.07
CA LEU A 82 11.52 19.07 16.93
C LEU A 82 12.66 19.99 17.41
N GLU A 83 13.12 20.91 16.56
CA GLU A 83 14.12 21.89 16.94
C GLU A 83 13.58 22.91 17.96
N ALA A 84 12.39 23.46 17.70
CA ALA A 84 11.71 24.37 18.63
C ALA A 84 11.45 23.71 20.00
N MET A 85 11.04 22.43 20.01
CA MET A 85 10.85 21.66 21.24
C MET A 85 12.16 21.40 21.97
N ARG A 86 13.27 21.15 21.26
CA ARG A 86 14.60 20.99 21.88
C ARG A 86 15.06 22.26 22.57
N ILE A 87 14.89 23.41 21.93
CA ILE A 87 15.22 24.72 22.50
C ILE A 87 14.34 24.99 23.72
N THR A 88 13.03 24.79 23.58
CA THR A 88 12.06 24.97 24.68
C THR A 88 12.41 24.09 25.88
N GLY A 89 12.70 22.81 25.66
CA GLY A 89 13.10 21.88 26.70
C GLY A 89 14.39 22.31 27.42
N SER A 90 15.36 22.84 26.67
CA SER A 90 16.60 23.38 27.25
C SER A 90 16.33 24.60 28.15
N LYS A 91 15.45 25.52 27.73
CA LYS A 91 15.08 26.72 28.51
C LYS A 91 14.25 26.36 29.74
N LEU A 92 13.33 25.40 29.61
CA LEU A 92 12.52 24.91 30.72
C LEU A 92 13.40 24.30 31.82
N ARG A 93 14.45 23.55 31.46
CA ARG A 93 15.41 22.97 32.41
C ARG A 93 16.15 24.05 33.20
N VAL A 94 16.60 25.11 32.52
CA VAL A 94 17.27 26.25 33.16
C VAL A 94 16.34 26.98 34.14
N ALA A 95 15.07 27.16 33.76
CA ALA A 95 14.08 27.76 34.64
C ALA A 95 13.82 26.87 35.87
N GLN A 96 13.67 25.56 35.69
CA GLN A 96 13.54 24.60 36.79
C GLN A 96 14.73 24.63 37.75
N GLU A 97 15.97 24.70 37.24
CA GLU A 97 17.17 24.79 38.07
C GLU A 97 17.27 26.09 38.87
N ARG A 98 16.79 27.21 38.31
CA ARG A 98 16.70 28.47 39.07
C ARG A 98 15.67 28.38 40.19
N VAL A 99 14.46 27.88 39.88
CA VAL A 99 13.40 27.71 40.89
C VAL A 99 13.84 26.78 42.02
N ARG A 100 14.48 25.65 41.69
CA ARG A 100 15.03 24.72 42.71
C ARG A 100 16.09 25.37 43.59
N ARG A 101 16.94 26.25 43.04
CA ARG A 101 17.93 26.99 43.84
C ARG A 101 17.28 28.00 44.79
N PHE A 102 16.20 28.66 44.38
CA PHE A 102 15.47 29.59 45.25
C PHE A 102 14.71 28.89 46.38
N HIS A 103 14.24 27.66 46.16
CA HIS A 103 13.57 26.87 47.21
C HIS A 103 14.52 26.14 48.17
N ALA A 104 15.84 26.17 47.92
CA ALA A 104 16.85 25.51 48.76
C ALA A 104 17.61 26.48 49.69
N GLN A 105 17.18 27.75 49.78
CA GLN A 105 17.61 28.75 50.76
C GLN A 105 16.49 29.00 51.77
#